data_AF-A0A8T6VH79-F1
#
_entry.id   AF-A0A8T6VH79-F1
#
_cell.length_a   1.000
_cell.length_b   1.000
_cell.length_c   1.000
_cell.angle_alpha   90.00
_cell.angle_beta   90.00
_cell.angle_gamma   90.00
#
_symmetry.space_group_name_H-M   'P 1'
#
loop_
_entity.id
_entity.type
_entity.pdbx_description
1 polymer ?
#
loop_
_entity_poly.entity_id
_entity_poly.type
_entity_poly.pdbx_seq_one_letter_code
_entity_poly.pdbx_strand_id
1 'polypeptide(L)'
;MKGSCRAKQRIILHVDMDHFFSAVEEREHPQFKGKPVVVGADPQKGDGRGVVKTCNYEAREFGIRSGMPISKAWRLCPNAVYVQSNYRLYKEVSKRIMAILETYSKKFQQWG
;
A
#
# COMPACT_ATOMS: atom_id res chain seq x y z
N MET A 1 -22.11 -23.96 44.11
CA MET A 1 -20.87 -23.48 43.46
C MET A 1 -21.14 -23.27 41.97
N LYS A 2 -21.31 -22.02 41.52
CA LYS A 2 -21.49 -21.71 40.09
C LYS A 2 -20.10 -21.56 39.46
N GLY A 3 -19.68 -22.55 38.68
CA GLY A 3 -18.46 -22.47 37.88
C GLY A 3 -18.60 -21.35 36.86
N SER A 4 -17.75 -20.33 36.97
CA SER A 4 -17.65 -19.26 35.98
C SER A 4 -17.08 -19.84 34.69
N CYS A 5 -17.94 -20.11 33.72
CA CYS A 5 -17.51 -20.40 32.35
C CYS A 5 -16.89 -19.13 31.77
N ARG A 6 -15.55 -19.05 31.80
CA ARG A 6 -14.80 -18.00 31.12
C ARG A 6 -15.08 -18.13 29.62
N ALA A 7 -15.94 -17.26 29.07
CA ALA A 7 -16.20 -17.23 27.64
C ALA A 7 -14.86 -17.16 26.89
N LYS A 8 -14.66 -18.05 25.92
CA LYS A 8 -13.46 -18.04 25.06
C LYS A 8 -13.29 -16.63 24.51
N GLN A 9 -12.16 -15.99 24.85
CA GLN A 9 -11.85 -14.64 24.39
C GLN A 9 -11.79 -14.65 22.86
N ARG A 10 -12.60 -13.83 22.21
CA ARG A 10 -12.61 -13.69 20.75
C ARG A 10 -11.48 -12.75 20.35
N ILE A 11 -10.57 -13.24 19.52
CA ILE A 11 -9.52 -12.42 18.89
C ILE A 11 -10.00 -12.01 17.51
N ILE A 12 -9.86 -10.71 17.18
CA ILE A 12 -10.12 -10.17 15.86
C ILE A 12 -8.78 -9.63 15.34
N LEU A 13 -8.31 -10.18 14.22
CA LEU A 13 -7.08 -9.76 13.56
C LEU A 13 -7.44 -8.84 12.39
N HIS A 14 -6.91 -7.63 12.40
CA HIS A 14 -6.94 -6.73 11.26
C HIS A 14 -5.56 -6.75 10.60
N VAL A 15 -5.54 -6.91 9.28
CA VAL A 15 -4.30 -6.99 8.50
C VAL A 15 -4.37 -5.93 7.42
N ASP A 16 -3.42 -4.99 7.44
CA ASP A 16 -3.25 -3.94 6.44
C ASP A 16 -1.88 -4.12 5.77
N MET A 17 -1.80 -3.88 4.47
CA MET A 17 -0.58 -4.06 3.70
C MET A 17 0.23 -2.76 3.66
N ASP A 18 1.43 -2.79 4.23
CA ASP A 18 2.33 -1.64 4.26
C ASP A 18 2.60 -1.10 2.85
N HIS A 19 2.20 0.16 2.62
CA HIS A 19 2.35 0.89 1.36
C HIS A 19 2.07 0.04 0.10
N PHE A 20 0.99 -0.75 0.14
CA PHE A 20 0.72 -1.88 -0.76
C PHE A 20 1.16 -1.70 -2.22
N PHE A 21 0.70 -0.67 -2.94
CA PHE A 21 1.06 -0.56 -4.37
C PHE A 21 2.56 -0.27 -4.59
N SER A 22 3.21 0.58 -3.78
CA SER A 22 4.64 0.82 -3.96
C SER A 22 5.45 -0.40 -3.52
N ALA A 23 5.02 -1.13 -2.48
CA ALA A 23 5.66 -2.39 -2.10
C ALA A 23 5.66 -3.41 -3.24
N VAL A 24 4.53 -3.51 -3.96
CA VAL A 24 4.41 -4.40 -5.12
C VAL A 24 5.32 -3.95 -6.26
N GLU A 25 5.36 -2.65 -6.56
CA GLU A 25 6.25 -2.12 -7.62
C GLU A 25 7.73 -2.29 -7.27
N GLU A 26 8.14 -2.10 -6.01
CA GLU A 26 9.51 -2.33 -5.53
C GLU A 26 9.91 -3.81 -5.61
N ARG A 27 8.97 -4.74 -5.41
CA ARG A 27 9.19 -6.17 -5.58
C ARG A 27 9.46 -6.54 -7.04
N GLU A 28 8.68 -5.98 -7.97
CA GLU A 28 8.84 -6.25 -9.41
C GLU A 28 10.03 -5.51 -10.03
N HIS A 29 10.47 -4.41 -9.41
CA HIS A 29 11.55 -3.57 -9.90
C HIS A 29 12.63 -3.39 -8.82
N PRO A 30 13.54 -4.37 -8.65
CA PRO A 30 14.57 -4.33 -7.61
C PRO A 30 15.42 -3.04 -7.62
N GLN A 31 15.55 -2.39 -8.78
CA GLN A 31 16.24 -1.11 -8.94
C GLN A 31 15.58 0.08 -8.22
N PHE A 32 14.36 -0.07 -7.71
CA PHE A 32 13.65 0.94 -6.91
C PHE A 32 14.00 0.87 -5.42
N LYS A 33 14.58 -0.24 -4.96
CA LYS A 33 14.88 -0.46 -3.55
C LYS A 33 15.73 0.68 -2.96
N GLY A 34 15.29 1.22 -1.82
CA GLY A 34 15.95 2.31 -1.11
C GLY A 34 15.83 3.68 -1.79
N LYS A 35 14.99 3.81 -2.83
CA LYS A 35 14.69 5.09 -3.47
C LYS A 35 13.30 5.57 -3.06
N PRO A 36 13.03 6.89 -3.06
CA PRO A 36 11.67 7.40 -2.96
C PRO A 36 10.82 6.91 -4.13
N VAL A 37 9.74 6.18 -3.85
CA VAL A 37 8.82 5.63 -4.87
C VAL A 37 7.42 6.20 -4.66
N VAL A 38 6.85 6.71 -5.74
CA VAL A 38 5.53 7.33 -5.79
C VAL A 38 4.70 6.64 -6.88
N VAL A 39 3.64 5.96 -6.47
CA VAL A 39 2.66 5.38 -7.40
C VAL A 39 1.51 6.35 -7.57
N GLY A 40 1.17 6.74 -8.78
CA GLY A 40 0.09 7.68 -9.02
C GLY A 40 -0.07 8.11 -10.47
N ALA A 41 -0.58 9.33 -10.66
CA ALA A 41 -0.59 9.98 -11.97
C ALA A 41 0.84 10.31 -12.43
N ASP A 42 0.99 10.59 -13.73
CA ASP A 42 2.25 11.13 -14.26
C ASP A 42 2.45 12.58 -13.75
N PRO A 43 3.58 12.89 -13.08
CA PRO A 43 3.86 14.23 -12.59
C PRO A 43 4.06 15.27 -13.71
N GLN A 44 4.31 14.86 -14.95
CA GLN A 44 4.65 15.73 -16.10
C GLN A 44 5.61 16.86 -15.69
N LYS A 45 6.71 16.50 -15.03
CA LYS A 45 7.73 17.43 -14.52
C LYS A 45 7.19 18.57 -13.62
N GLY A 46 6.06 18.36 -12.95
CA GLY A 46 5.43 19.33 -12.04
C GLY A 46 4.16 19.97 -12.59
N ASP A 47 3.80 19.71 -13.84
CA ASP A 47 2.57 20.21 -14.49
C ASP A 47 1.45 19.16 -14.55
N GLY A 48 1.73 17.95 -14.05
CA GLY A 48 0.80 16.83 -14.02
C GLY A 48 -0.41 17.10 -13.12
N ARG A 49 -1.54 16.53 -13.54
CA ARG A 49 -2.79 16.54 -12.77
C ARG A 49 -3.06 15.15 -12.18
N GLY A 50 -3.84 15.13 -11.10
CA GLY A 50 -4.12 13.91 -10.36
C GLY A 50 -3.32 13.85 -9.06
N VAL A 51 -3.26 12.66 -8.47
CA VAL A 51 -2.78 12.48 -7.10
C VAL A 51 -1.85 11.28 -6.97
N VAL A 52 -1.05 11.31 -5.92
CA VAL A 52 -0.34 10.14 -5.37
C VAL A 52 -1.38 9.13 -4.88
N LYS A 53 -1.32 7.89 -5.38
CA LYS A 53 -2.14 6.77 -4.92
C LYS A 53 -1.53 6.13 -3.68
N THR A 54 -0.23 5.84 -3.72
CA THR A 54 0.57 5.46 -2.56
C THR A 54 2.02 5.86 -2.73
N CYS A 55 2.79 5.81 -1.65
CA CYS A 55 4.24 6.04 -1.66
C CYS A 55 4.91 5.22 -0.54
N ASN A 56 6.16 4.82 -0.77
CA ASN A 56 6.97 4.08 0.20
C ASN A 56 7.48 5.00 1.33
N TYR A 57 8.13 4.42 2.33
CA TYR A 57 8.59 5.17 3.49
C TYR A 57 9.65 6.21 3.13
N GLU A 58 10.55 5.92 2.19
CA GLU A 58 11.57 6.83 1.67
C GLU A 58 10.94 8.08 1.06
N ALA A 59 9.88 7.96 0.27
CA ALA A 59 9.13 9.11 -0.24
C ALA A 59 8.40 9.88 0.88
N ARG A 60 7.98 9.20 1.94
CA ARG A 60 7.33 9.85 3.09
C ARG A 60 8.28 10.75 3.87
N GLU A 61 9.59 10.49 3.86
CA GLU A 61 10.59 11.37 4.48
C GLU A 61 10.62 12.76 3.82
N PHE A 62 10.32 12.84 2.52
CA PHE A 62 10.15 14.10 1.78
C PHE A 62 8.78 14.76 1.98
N GLY A 63 7.95 14.23 2.88
CA GLY A 63 6.61 14.73 3.14
C GLY A 63 5.55 14.28 2.13
N ILE A 64 5.89 13.42 1.16
CA ILE A 64 4.93 12.89 0.18
C ILE A 64 3.97 11.93 0.89
N ARG A 65 2.67 12.02 0.57
CA ARG A 65 1.59 11.20 1.16
C ARG A 65 0.54 10.87 0.12
N SER A 66 -0.22 9.79 0.33
CA SER A 66 -1.38 9.45 -0.51
C SER A 66 -2.41 10.59 -0.55
N GLY A 67 -3.04 10.78 -1.70
CA GLY A 67 -3.99 11.87 -1.94
C GLY A 67 -3.34 13.22 -2.25
N MET A 68 -2.01 13.36 -2.08
CA MET A 68 -1.29 14.58 -2.45
C MET A 68 -1.36 14.83 -3.97
N PRO A 69 -1.57 16.08 -4.43
CA PRO A 69 -1.46 16.40 -5.85
C PRO A 69 -0.10 15.98 -6.41
N ILE A 70 -0.08 15.32 -7.57
CA ILE A 70 1.15 14.74 -8.13
C ILE A 70 2.20 15.82 -8.44
N SER A 71 1.77 16.99 -8.89
CA SER A 71 2.63 18.16 -9.11
C SER A 71 3.31 18.64 -7.82
N LYS A 72 2.61 18.57 -6.68
CA LYS A 72 3.20 18.90 -5.37
C LYS A 72 4.21 17.85 -4.94
N ALA A 73 3.91 16.57 -5.12
CA ALA A 73 4.85 15.49 -4.84
C ALA A 73 6.14 15.66 -5.67
N TRP A 74 6.00 15.97 -6.96
CA TRP A 74 7.13 16.29 -7.85
C TRP A 74 8.01 17.42 -7.32
N ARG A 75 7.40 18.53 -6.88
CA ARG A 75 8.16 19.67 -6.32
C ARG A 75 8.89 19.30 -5.02
N LEU A 76 8.34 18.40 -4.21
CA LEU A 76 8.98 17.93 -2.96
C LEU A 76 10.15 16.99 -3.23
N CYS A 77 10.02 16.10 -4.22
CA CYS A 77 11.08 15.16 -4.60
C CYS A 77 11.06 14.91 -6.12
N PRO A 78 11.74 15.75 -6.92
CA PRO A 78 11.80 15.57 -8.38
C PRO A 78 12.55 14.31 -8.81
N ASN A 79 13.45 13.83 -7.94
CA ASN A 79 14.29 12.66 -8.19
C ASN A 79 13.64 11.34 -7.74
N ALA A 80 12.41 11.38 -7.21
CA ALA A 80 11.67 10.18 -6.87
C ALA A 80 11.34 9.36 -8.13
N VAL A 81 11.15 8.06 -7.95
CA VAL A 81 10.63 7.17 -8.98
C VAL A 81 9.12 7.33 -9.04
N TYR A 82 8.61 7.84 -10.16
CA TYR A 82 7.17 7.96 -10.40
C TYR A 82 6.69 6.81 -11.28
N VAL A 83 5.75 6.04 -10.77
CA VAL A 83 5.21 4.84 -11.43
C VAL A 83 3.71 5.00 -11.64
N GLN A 84 3.23 4.70 -12.84
CA GLN A 84 1.80 4.65 -13.12
C GLN A 84 1.17 3.39 -12.51
N SER A 85 -0.05 3.49 -11.99
CA SER A 85 -0.72 2.38 -11.30
C SER A 85 -0.94 1.14 -12.18
N ASN A 86 -0.41 -0.02 -11.77
CA ASN A 86 -0.70 -1.32 -12.38
C ASN A 86 -1.80 -2.10 -11.63
N TYR A 87 -3.06 -1.69 -11.81
CA TYR A 87 -4.20 -2.31 -11.09
C TYR A 87 -4.40 -3.80 -11.38
N ARG A 88 -3.96 -4.31 -12.53
CA ARG A 88 -4.02 -5.74 -12.84
C ARG A 88 -3.11 -6.52 -11.91
N LEU A 89 -1.85 -6.09 -11.78
CA LEU A 89 -0.86 -6.67 -10.88
C LEU A 89 -1.32 -6.58 -9.42
N TYR A 90 -1.81 -5.41 -8.98
CA TYR A 90 -2.24 -5.22 -7.59
C TYR A 90 -3.38 -6.16 -7.20
N LYS A 91 -4.35 -6.38 -8.11
CA LYS A 91 -5.44 -7.33 -7.91
C LYS A 91 -4.94 -8.77 -7.81
N GLU A 92 -3.98 -9.16 -8.64
CA GLU A 92 -3.38 -10.50 -8.59
C GLU A 92 -2.66 -10.75 -7.26
N VAL A 93 -1.83 -9.79 -6.83
CA VAL A 93 -1.11 -9.90 -5.56
C VAL A 93 -2.07 -9.91 -4.38
N SER A 94 -3.10 -9.05 -4.39
CA SER A 94 -4.15 -9.04 -3.35
C SER A 94 -4.83 -10.41 -3.24
N LYS A 95 -5.26 -11.00 -4.37
CA LYS A 95 -5.87 -12.35 -4.37
C LYS A 95 -4.97 -13.40 -3.72
N ARG A 96 -3.66 -13.37 -4.00
CA ARG A 96 -2.69 -14.31 -3.41
C ARG A 96 -2.57 -14.12 -1.90
N ILE A 97 -2.54 -12.88 -1.42
CA ILE A 97 -2.48 -12.56 0.02
C ILE A 97 -3.77 -12.99 0.71
N MET A 98 -4.93 -12.65 0.17
CA MET A 98 -6.23 -13.00 0.75
C MET A 98 -6.42 -14.52 0.81
N ALA A 99 -6.01 -15.25 -0.23
CA ALA A 99 -6.04 -16.72 -0.22
C ALA A 99 -5.19 -17.33 0.90
N ILE A 100 -4.06 -16.70 1.27
CA ILE A 100 -3.24 -17.13 2.41
C ILE A 100 -3.94 -16.77 3.72
N LEU A 101 -4.46 -15.54 3.87
CA LEU A 101 -5.12 -15.10 5.10
C LEU A 101 -6.38 -15.92 5.43
N GLU A 102 -7.13 -16.32 4.41
CA GLU A 102 -8.32 -17.15 4.54
C GLU A 102 -8.02 -18.52 5.16
N THR A 103 -6.78 -19.04 5.04
CA THR A 103 -6.42 -20.33 5.66
C THR A 103 -6.26 -20.27 7.19
N TYR A 104 -6.12 -19.09 7.78
CA TYR A 104 -5.84 -18.93 9.22
C TYR A 104 -7.09 -18.81 10.10
N SER A 105 -8.28 -18.64 9.51
CA SER A 105 -9.51 -18.47 10.28
C SER A 105 -10.71 -19.02 9.54
N LYS A 106 -11.63 -19.66 10.27
CA LYS A 106 -12.94 -20.08 9.74
C LYS A 106 -13.86 -18.90 9.38
N LYS A 107 -13.56 -17.71 9.90
CA LYS A 107 -14.26 -16.46 9.57
C LYS A 107 -13.25 -15.48 9.00
N PHE A 108 -13.48 -15.10 7.75
CA PHE A 108 -12.64 -14.15 7.02
C PHE A 108 -13.54 -13.08 6.40
N GLN A 109 -13.08 -11.83 6.44
CA GLN A 109 -13.73 -10.72 5.76
C GLN A 109 -12.65 -9.91 5.06
N GLN A 110 -12.76 -9.82 3.73
CA GLN A 110 -11.95 -8.92 2.94
C GLN A 110 -12.62 -7.54 2.91
N TRP A 111 -11.85 -6.50 3.18
CA TRP A 111 -12.24 -5.11 3.00
C TRP A 111 -11.19 -4.42 2.14
N GLY A 112 -11.58 -3.91 0.96
CA GLY A 112 -10.67 -3.33 -0.04
C GLY A 112 -10.28 -4.27 -1.19
#